data_AF-A0ABD5V9Z1-F1
#
_entry.id   AF-A0ABD5V9Z1-F1
#
_cell.length_a   1.000
_cell.length_b   1.000
_cell.length_c   1.000
_cell.angle_alpha   90.00
_cell.angle_beta   90.00
_cell.angle_gamma   90.00
#
_symmetry.space_group_name_H-M   'P 1'
#
loop_
_entity.id
_entity.type
_entity.pdbx_description
1 polymer ?
#
loop_
_entity_poly.entity_id
_entity_poly.type
_entity_poly.pdbx_seq_one_letter_code
_entity_poly.pdbx_strand_id
1 'polypeptide(L)'
;MFGVAVDEATRCAHYDTDRDVVAIRFACCEQFYPCHACHDAVADHDATRWPRERFDAPAVLCGACETVLSIATYLDCGHECPACGHAFNPGCGAHADRYFDV
;
A
#
# COMPACT_ATOMS: atom_id res chain seq x y z
N MET A 1 -4.42 -0.39 11.05
CA MET A 1 -5.00 -0.61 9.72
C MET A 1 -6.30 0.17 9.65
N PHE A 2 -6.49 0.99 8.62
CA PHE A 2 -7.69 1.81 8.43
C PHE A 2 -8.29 1.55 7.04
N GLY A 3 -9.60 1.68 6.91
CA GLY A 3 -10.31 1.48 5.66
C GLY A 3 -11.67 0.83 5.84
N VAL A 4 -12.27 0.41 4.73
CA VAL A 4 -13.63 -0.14 4.69
C VAL A 4 -13.59 -1.66 4.56
N ALA A 5 -14.18 -2.36 5.52
CA ALA A 5 -14.24 -3.83 5.59
C ALA A 5 -12.88 -4.49 5.33
N VAL A 6 -11.87 -4.07 6.08
CA VAL A 6 -10.49 -4.56 5.91
C VAL A 6 -10.31 -5.89 6.64
N ASP A 7 -9.77 -6.89 5.94
CA ASP A 7 -9.47 -8.19 6.54
C ASP A 7 -8.01 -8.29 7.05
N GLU A 8 -7.67 -9.45 7.62
CA GLU A 8 -6.34 -9.71 8.20
C GLU A 8 -5.21 -9.64 7.17
N ALA A 9 -5.50 -9.95 5.91
CA ALA A 9 -4.56 -9.89 4.80
C ALA A 9 -4.54 -8.50 4.11
N THR A 10 -5.17 -7.50 4.71
CA THR A 10 -5.30 -6.12 4.22
C THR A 10 -6.16 -5.95 2.97
N ARG A 11 -6.95 -6.95 2.57
CA ARG A 11 -7.96 -6.79 1.51
C ARG A 11 -9.09 -5.92 2.02
N CYS A 12 -9.76 -5.18 1.13
CA CYS A 12 -10.81 -4.24 1.52
C CYS A 12 -12.03 -4.34 0.60
N ALA A 13 -13.11 -3.64 0.95
CA ALA A 13 -14.33 -3.61 0.14
C ALA A 13 -14.13 -3.11 -1.31
N HIS A 14 -13.04 -2.39 -1.60
CA HIS A 14 -12.74 -1.87 -2.93
C HIS A 14 -11.93 -2.85 -3.79
N TYR A 15 -11.03 -3.61 -3.16
CA TYR A 15 -10.08 -4.52 -3.81
C TYR A 15 -9.88 -5.73 -2.90
N ASP A 16 -10.30 -6.92 -3.33
CA ASP A 16 -10.38 -8.12 -2.48
C ASP A 16 -9.82 -9.42 -3.10
N THR A 17 -9.08 -9.33 -4.20
CA THR A 17 -8.46 -10.52 -4.79
C THR A 17 -7.35 -11.07 -3.89
N ASP A 18 -6.94 -12.31 -4.11
CA ASP A 18 -5.83 -12.95 -3.37
C ASP A 18 -4.49 -12.20 -3.50
N ARG A 19 -4.39 -11.25 -4.45
CA ARG A 19 -3.21 -10.42 -4.68
C ARG A 19 -3.30 -9.02 -4.07
N ASP A 20 -4.48 -8.62 -3.58
CA ASP A 20 -4.76 -7.31 -2.97
C ASP A 20 -4.37 -7.27 -1.49
N VAL A 21 -3.16 -7.77 -1.20
CA VAL A 21 -2.63 -7.91 0.16
C VAL A 21 -1.62 -6.83 0.51
N VAL A 22 -1.62 -5.71 -0.21
CA VAL A 22 -0.73 -4.58 0.05
C VAL A 22 -1.50 -3.50 0.79
N ALA A 23 -0.93 -2.99 1.87
CA ALA A 23 -1.37 -1.74 2.48
C ALA A 23 -0.25 -0.69 2.41
N ILE A 24 -0.63 0.54 2.10
CA ILE A 24 0.30 1.66 1.94
C ILE A 24 0.13 2.61 3.12
N ARG A 25 1.25 3.00 3.71
CA ARG A 25 1.32 4.09 4.67
C ARG A 25 1.23 5.41 3.92
N PHE A 26 0.28 6.26 4.26
CA PHE A 26 0.11 7.54 3.60
C PHE A 26 1.03 8.61 4.21
N ALA A 27 1.62 9.47 3.38
CA ALA A 27 2.59 10.48 3.82
C ALA A 27 1.94 11.60 4.68
N CYS A 28 0.63 11.82 4.54
CA CYS A 28 -0.11 12.86 5.27
C CYS A 28 -0.32 12.52 6.74
N CYS A 29 -0.57 11.25 7.06
CA CYS A 29 -1.00 10.82 8.39
C CYS A 29 -0.17 9.67 8.98
N GLU A 30 0.78 9.12 8.22
CA GLU A 30 1.65 8.01 8.63
C GLU A 30 0.86 6.75 9.07
N GLN A 31 -0.36 6.59 8.57
CA GLN A 31 -1.24 5.44 8.82
C GLN A 31 -1.35 4.53 7.59
N PHE A 32 -1.54 3.23 7.83
CA PHE A 32 -1.70 2.23 6.77
C PHE A 32 -3.16 2.06 6.33
N TYR A 33 -3.34 2.07 5.01
CA TYR A 33 -4.59 1.85 4.30
C TYR A 33 -4.37 0.83 3.16
N PRO A 34 -5.30 -0.09 2.90
CA PRO A 34 -5.23 -1.01 1.75
C PRO A 34 -5.14 -0.29 0.39
N CYS A 35 -5.78 0.87 0.26
CA CYS A 35 -5.80 1.62 -0.99
C CYS A 35 -6.20 3.08 -0.79
N HIS A 36 -6.03 3.90 -1.84
CA HIS A 36 -6.44 5.31 -1.84
C HIS A 36 -7.94 5.49 -1.58
N ALA A 37 -8.81 4.64 -2.14
CA ALA A 37 -10.24 4.75 -1.90
C ALA A 37 -10.62 4.46 -0.43
N CYS A 38 -9.85 3.62 0.26
CA CYS A 38 -10.01 3.43 1.71
C CYS A 38 -9.62 4.69 2.49
N HIS A 39 -8.52 5.35 2.09
CA HIS A 39 -8.12 6.63 2.70
C HIS A 39 -9.20 7.70 2.46
N ASP A 40 -9.60 7.92 1.21
CA ASP A 40 -10.60 8.92 0.82
C ASP A 40 -11.95 8.71 1.54
N ALA A 41 -12.29 7.46 1.87
CA ALA A 41 -13.54 7.13 2.54
C ALA A 41 -13.55 7.42 4.06
N VAL A 42 -12.39 7.40 4.73
CA VAL A 42 -12.35 7.42 6.21
C VAL A 42 -11.42 8.48 6.80
N ALA A 43 -10.50 9.05 6.01
CA ALA A 43 -9.68 10.17 6.42
C ALA A 43 -10.47 11.49 6.30
N ASP A 44 -10.16 12.44 7.17
CA ASP A 44 -10.75 13.78 7.21
C ASP A 44 -9.91 14.83 6.45
N HIS A 45 -8.96 14.37 5.64
CA HIS A 45 -8.01 15.19 4.90
C HIS A 45 -7.62 14.53 3.58
N ASP A 46 -7.10 15.34 2.66
CA ASP A 46 -6.63 14.87 1.35
C ASP A 46 -5.31 14.09 1.47
N ALA A 47 -5.16 13.08 0.64
CA ALA A 47 -3.93 12.30 0.54
C ALA A 47 -2.75 13.15 0.04
N THR A 48 -1.58 12.96 0.64
CA THR A 48 -0.32 13.48 0.10
C THR A 48 0.58 12.34 -0.35
N ARG A 49 1.35 12.61 -1.42
CA ARG A 49 2.30 11.65 -1.98
C ARG A 49 3.60 11.66 -1.21
N TRP A 50 4.25 10.51 -1.14
CA TRP A 50 5.62 10.42 -0.67
C TRP A 50 6.55 11.11 -1.66
N PRO A 51 7.39 12.06 -1.20
CA PRO A 51 8.41 12.66 -2.04
C PRO A 51 9.51 11.66 -2.35
N ARG A 52 10.10 11.76 -3.55
CA ARG A 52 11.08 10.81 -4.07
C ARG A 52 12.31 10.65 -3.15
N GLU A 53 12.72 11.71 -2.48
CA GLU A 53 13.84 11.72 -1.53
C GLU A 53 13.58 10.88 -0.27
N ARG A 54 12.33 10.46 -0.04
CA ARG A 54 11.92 9.63 1.10
C ARG A 54 11.52 8.21 0.70
N PHE A 55 11.89 7.72 -0.48
CA PHE A 55 11.51 6.36 -0.91
C PHE A 55 12.16 5.22 -0.11
N ASP A 56 13.16 5.52 0.70
CA ASP A 56 13.69 4.57 1.69
C ASP A 56 12.75 4.36 2.90
N ALA A 57 11.67 5.16 3.02
CA ALA A 57 10.73 5.05 4.13
C ALA A 57 9.97 3.71 4.13
N PRO A 58 9.80 3.07 5.30
CA PRO A 58 9.06 1.82 5.44
C PRO A 58 7.55 2.05 5.34
N ALA A 59 7.03 2.12 4.12
CA ALA A 59 5.67 2.58 3.85
C ALA A 59 4.78 1.55 3.15
N VAL A 60 5.26 0.34 2.87
CA VAL A 60 4.45 -0.69 2.19
C VAL A 60 4.40 -1.96 3.02
N LEU A 61 3.22 -2.36 3.48
CA LEU A 61 2.99 -3.56 4.26
C LEU A 61 2.50 -4.69 3.35
N CYS A 62 3.15 -5.85 3.43
CA CYS A 62 2.62 -7.10 2.90
C CYS A 62 1.69 -7.74 3.94
N GLY A 63 0.40 -7.81 3.67
CA GLY A 63 -0.61 -8.46 4.51
C GLY A 63 -0.48 -9.99 4.61
N ALA A 64 0.22 -10.63 3.67
CA ALA A 64 0.43 -12.08 3.70
C ALA A 64 1.47 -12.53 4.74
N CYS A 65 2.49 -11.69 5.01
CA CYS A 65 3.58 -12.02 5.93
C CYS A 65 3.94 -10.91 6.93
N GLU A 66 3.14 -9.85 6.96
CA GLU A 66 3.28 -8.66 7.81
C GLU A 66 4.61 -7.88 7.65
N THR A 67 5.41 -8.21 6.64
CA THR A 67 6.67 -7.51 6.38
C THR A 67 6.39 -6.10 5.86
N VAL A 68 7.02 -5.10 6.47
CA VAL A 68 7.02 -3.71 5.99
C VAL A 68 8.25 -3.48 5.12
N LEU A 69 8.02 -3.15 3.86
CA LEU A 69 9.00 -2.83 2.83
C LEU A 69 9.18 -1.31 2.73
N SER A 70 10.36 -0.89 2.26
CA SER A 70 10.52 0.48 1.77
C SER A 70 9.77 0.68 0.45
N ILE A 71 9.45 1.94 0.12
CA ILE A 71 8.80 2.28 -1.15
C ILE A 71 9.69 1.83 -2.31
N ALA A 72 11.00 2.11 -2.26
CA ALA A 72 11.96 1.68 -3.27
C ALA A 72 11.94 0.15 -3.45
N THR A 73 11.96 -0.62 -2.34
CA THR A 73 11.90 -2.09 -2.39
C THR A 73 10.61 -2.57 -3.05
N TYR A 74 9.46 -1.98 -2.69
CA TYR A 74 8.18 -2.35 -3.28
C TYR A 74 8.11 -2.03 -4.79
N LEU A 75 8.63 -0.89 -5.22
CA LEU A 75 8.66 -0.52 -6.63
C LEU A 75 9.57 -1.44 -7.47
N ASP A 76 10.65 -1.96 -6.88
CA ASP A 76 11.63 -2.81 -7.57
C ASP A 76 11.33 -4.32 -7.48
N CYS A 77 10.38 -4.76 -6.63
CA CYS A 77 10.17 -6.19 -6.33
C CYS A 77 9.45 -7.01 -7.42
N GLY A 78 9.10 -6.42 -8.56
CA GLY A 78 8.45 -7.15 -9.66
C GLY A 78 7.06 -7.70 -9.33
N HIS A 79 6.33 -7.02 -8.43
CA HIS A 79 5.01 -7.43 -7.92
C HIS A 79 5.01 -8.74 -7.12
N GLU A 80 6.10 -9.03 -6.42
CA GLU A 80 6.19 -10.16 -5.51
C GLU A 80 6.83 -9.72 -4.19
N CYS A 81 6.29 -10.17 -3.06
CA CYS A 81 6.88 -9.86 -1.77
C CYS A 81 8.28 -10.50 -1.66
N PRO A 82 9.37 -9.72 -1.50
CA PRO A 82 10.72 -10.27 -1.42
C PRO A 82 10.97 -11.10 -0.15
N ALA A 83 10.09 -11.00 0.85
CA ALA A 83 10.20 -11.74 2.11
C ALA A 83 9.50 -13.11 2.08
N CYS A 84 8.38 -13.25 1.37
CA CYS A 84 7.57 -14.48 1.39
C CYS A 84 7.21 -15.05 0.02
N GLY A 85 7.49 -14.34 -1.07
CA GLY A 85 7.15 -14.77 -2.43
C GLY A 85 5.67 -14.60 -2.80
N HIS A 86 4.85 -13.98 -1.94
CA HIS A 86 3.43 -13.77 -2.27
C HIS A 86 3.29 -12.77 -3.43
N ALA A 87 2.50 -13.12 -4.43
CA ALA A 87 2.25 -12.26 -5.58
C ALA A 87 1.37 -11.06 -5.20
N PHE A 88 1.83 -9.85 -5.48
CA PHE A 88 1.06 -8.63 -5.39
C PHE A 88 0.26 -8.38 -6.66
N ASN A 89 -0.76 -7.55 -6.57
CA ASN A 89 -1.57 -7.18 -7.72
C ASN A 89 -0.78 -6.20 -8.62
N PRO A 90 -0.46 -6.55 -9.88
CA PRO A 90 0.23 -5.63 -10.79
C PRO A 90 -0.60 -4.37 -11.10
N GLY A 91 -1.93 -4.47 -10.97
CA GLY A 91 -2.85 -3.34 -11.13
C GLY A 91 -2.61 -2.21 -10.12
N CYS A 92 -2.00 -2.49 -8.96
CA CYS A 92 -1.58 -1.45 -8.01
C CYS A 92 -0.60 -0.45 -8.62
N GLY A 93 0.20 -0.88 -9.62
CA GLY A 93 1.13 -0.01 -10.34
C GLY A 93 0.43 1.11 -11.11
N ALA A 94 -0.80 0.90 -11.57
CA ALA A 94 -1.59 1.93 -12.26
C ALA A 94 -2.02 3.09 -11.33
N HIS A 95 -1.84 2.92 -10.02
CA HIS A 95 -2.18 3.90 -9.00
C HIS A 95 -0.95 4.42 -8.24
N ALA A 96 0.26 4.05 -8.65
CA ALA A 96 1.48 4.42 -7.94
C ALA A 96 1.62 5.95 -7.77
N ASP A 97 1.19 6.71 -8.78
CA ASP A 97 1.14 8.17 -8.82
C ASP A 97 0.20 8.81 -7.78
N ARG A 98 -0.72 8.03 -7.19
CA ARG A 98 -1.58 8.47 -6.08
C ARG A 98 -0.87 8.41 -4.73
N TYR A 99 0.17 7.59 -4.60
CA TYR A 99 0.88 7.38 -3.33
C TYR A 99 2.31 7.94 -3.34
N PHE A 100 2.95 7.92 -4.50
CA PHE A 100 4.38 8.19 -4.67
C PHE A 100 4.59 9.23 -5.77
N ASP A 101 5.61 10.07 -5.62
CA ASP A 101 6.01 11.03 -6.64
C ASP A 101 6.87 10.35 -7.71
N VAL A 102 6.20 9.70 -8.68
CA VAL A 102 6.78 8.88 -9.77
C VAL A 102 6.42 9.39 -11.17
#